data_AF-A0A820ZTU7-F1
#
_entry.id   AF-A0A820ZTU7-F1
#
_cell.length_a   1.000
_cell.length_b   1.000
_cell.length_c   1.000
_cell.angle_alpha   90.00
_cell.angle_beta   90.00
_cell.angle_gamma   90.00
#
_symmetry.space_group_name_H-M   'P 1'
#
loop_
_entity.id
_entity.type
_entity.pdbx_description
1 polymer ?
#
loop_
_entity_poly.entity_id
_entity_poly.type
_entity_poly.pdbx_seq_one_letter_code
_entity_poly.pdbx_strand_id
1 'polypeptide(L)'
;MTYPSAGNQQHGIGDFRIPKVAMTNLSGNRINISSIYPYRGISRSNSCILHSSWGMYQCNYVSDHRMLIIESMDSDTETRRISPVAIMSNNGYIDLINGPSNHLVCNGYACRRRISTFMAIVKSGQVYQIYLTSTPPKRIRFRLINADSTIKCILALYYNSLQQIDVYANTVYMSPINRDPNSTVLKLLDQPNNLTFSSPPGANYFD
;
A
#
# COMPACT_ATOMS: atom_id res chain seq x y z
N MET A 1 -19.97 -40.86 2.49
CA MET A 1 -18.61 -40.68 1.93
C MET A 1 -18.65 -39.45 1.05
N THR A 2 -18.34 -38.28 1.60
CA THR A 2 -18.36 -37.00 0.89
C THR A 2 -16.93 -36.61 0.54
N TYR A 3 -16.67 -36.42 -0.75
CA TYR A 3 -15.40 -35.98 -1.30
C TYR A 3 -14.90 -34.71 -0.57
N PRO A 4 -13.65 -34.66 -0.08
CA PRO A 4 -13.06 -33.41 0.30
C PRO A 4 -12.90 -32.59 -0.98
N SER A 5 -13.58 -31.45 -1.08
CA SER A 5 -13.26 -30.45 -2.07
C SER A 5 -11.75 -30.20 -2.00
N ALA A 6 -11.04 -30.43 -3.09
CA ALA A 6 -9.64 -30.12 -3.24
C ALA A 6 -9.45 -28.60 -3.11
N GLY A 7 -9.43 -28.12 -1.86
CA GLY A 7 -9.04 -26.76 -1.56
C GLY A 7 -7.64 -26.55 -2.09
N ASN A 8 -7.41 -25.39 -2.71
CA ASN A 8 -6.09 -25.03 -3.23
C ASN A 8 -5.03 -25.24 -2.11
N GLN A 9 -4.16 -26.24 -2.29
CA GLN A 9 -3.09 -26.63 -1.35
C GLN A 9 -2.04 -25.54 -1.14
N GLN A 10 -2.11 -24.46 -1.91
CA GLN A 10 -1.23 -23.31 -1.70
C GLN A 10 -1.51 -22.57 -0.40
N HIS A 11 -2.55 -22.90 0.38
CA HIS A 11 -2.84 -22.29 1.68
C HIS A 11 -2.89 -20.75 1.69
N GLY A 12 -3.20 -20.12 0.54
CA GLY A 12 -3.18 -18.65 0.43
C GLY A 12 -1.84 -18.07 -0.04
N ILE A 13 -0.84 -18.90 -0.34
CA ILE A 13 0.52 -18.53 -0.73
C ILE A 13 0.62 -18.46 -2.25
N GLY A 14 0.97 -17.29 -2.78
CA GLY A 14 1.27 -17.12 -4.20
C GLY A 14 0.74 -15.81 -4.77
N ASP A 15 1.15 -15.54 -6.01
CA ASP A 15 0.92 -14.27 -6.69
C ASP A 15 -0.57 -14.04 -7.04
N PHE A 16 -1.43 -15.04 -6.90
CA PHE A 16 -2.87 -14.94 -7.15
C PHE A 16 -3.61 -13.98 -6.20
N ARG A 17 -3.00 -13.60 -5.08
CA ARG A 17 -3.53 -12.62 -4.12
C ARG A 17 -3.13 -11.17 -4.44
N ILE A 18 -2.23 -10.97 -5.40
CA ILE A 18 -1.81 -9.64 -5.84
C ILE A 18 -3.03 -8.96 -6.52
N PRO A 19 -3.34 -7.70 -6.18
CA PRO A 19 -4.42 -6.96 -6.82
C PRO A 19 -4.29 -6.97 -8.35
N LYS A 20 -5.40 -7.21 -9.06
CA LYS A 20 -5.39 -7.33 -10.53
C LYS A 20 -4.81 -6.09 -11.21
N VAL A 21 -5.13 -4.91 -10.69
CA VAL A 21 -4.64 -3.61 -11.17
C VAL A 21 -3.12 -3.47 -11.05
N ALA A 22 -2.49 -4.15 -10.09
CA ALA A 22 -1.04 -4.18 -9.93
C ALA A 22 -0.34 -5.10 -10.96
N MET A 23 -1.11 -5.95 -11.66
CA MET A 23 -0.61 -6.88 -12.66
C MET A 23 -0.86 -6.40 -14.09
N THR A 24 -1.27 -5.15 -14.27
CA THR A 24 -1.56 -4.54 -15.58
C THR A 24 -0.77 -3.25 -15.75
N ASN A 25 -0.24 -3.00 -16.94
CA ASN A 25 0.37 -1.72 -17.27
C ASN A 25 -0.70 -0.69 -17.67
N LEU A 26 -0.29 0.56 -17.93
CA LEU A 26 -1.17 1.65 -18.35
C LEU A 26 -1.92 1.36 -19.66
N SER A 27 -1.38 0.49 -20.52
CA SER A 27 -2.02 0.05 -21.77
C SER A 27 -2.99 -1.12 -21.58
N GLY A 28 -3.22 -1.58 -20.34
CA GLY A 28 -4.09 -2.72 -20.03
C GLY A 28 -3.47 -4.10 -20.26
N ASN A 29 -2.19 -4.17 -20.65
CA ASN A 29 -1.50 -5.43 -20.86
C ASN A 29 -1.02 -6.02 -19.52
N ARG A 30 -1.12 -7.35 -19.38
CA ARG A 30 -0.64 -8.05 -18.20
C ARG A 30 0.88 -7.97 -18.11
N ILE A 31 1.40 -7.57 -16.95
CA ILE A 31 2.85 -7.55 -16.68
C ILE A 31 3.29 -8.85 -16.01
N ASN A 32 4.52 -9.28 -16.30
CA ASN A 32 5.14 -10.39 -15.59
C ASN A 32 5.62 -9.92 -14.22
N ILE A 33 4.77 -10.12 -13.20
CA ILE A 33 5.00 -9.62 -11.85
C ILE A 33 6.29 -10.18 -11.23
N SER A 34 6.63 -11.44 -11.51
CA SER A 34 7.82 -12.10 -10.96
C SER A 34 9.11 -11.55 -11.58
N SER A 35 9.04 -10.93 -12.76
CA SER A 35 10.20 -10.28 -13.40
C SER A 35 10.48 -8.90 -12.81
N ILE A 36 9.44 -8.13 -12.48
CA ILE A 36 9.57 -6.74 -12.00
C ILE A 36 9.75 -6.72 -10.48
N TYR A 37 9.05 -7.63 -9.80
CA TYR A 37 9.10 -7.79 -8.36
C TYR A 37 9.44 -9.24 -8.00
N PRO A 38 10.72 -9.64 -8.09
CA PRO A 38 11.14 -11.00 -7.84
C PRO A 38 11.11 -11.39 -6.34
N TYR A 39 11.11 -10.41 -5.43
CA TYR A 39 11.24 -10.67 -4.00
C TYR A 39 9.89 -10.59 -3.27
N ARG A 40 9.72 -11.43 -2.24
CA ARG A 40 8.49 -11.51 -1.42
C ARG A 40 8.76 -11.04 0.01
N GLY A 41 7.75 -10.40 0.60
CA GLY A 41 7.75 -9.84 1.95
C GLY A 41 8.27 -8.39 2.01
N ILE A 42 8.61 -7.99 3.22
CA ILE A 42 9.06 -6.63 3.56
C ILE A 42 10.28 -6.23 2.73
N SER A 43 10.30 -4.98 2.25
CA SER A 43 11.44 -4.40 1.53
C SER A 43 12.72 -4.42 2.36
N ARG A 44 13.81 -4.91 1.76
CA ARG A 44 15.10 -5.09 2.42
C ARG A 44 16.24 -4.49 1.61
N SER A 45 17.33 -4.16 2.30
CA SER A 45 18.62 -3.84 1.67
C SER A 45 19.41 -5.12 1.38
N ASN A 46 20.37 -5.04 0.46
CA ASN A 46 21.26 -6.16 0.14
C ASN A 46 22.17 -6.55 1.32
N SER A 47 22.29 -5.71 2.35
CA SER A 47 23.01 -5.98 3.59
C SER A 47 22.25 -6.87 4.58
N CYS A 48 20.97 -7.20 4.32
CA CYS A 48 20.20 -8.06 5.21
C CYS A 48 20.56 -9.53 4.99
N ILE A 49 20.86 -10.25 6.07
CA ILE A 49 21.29 -11.65 6.05
C ILE A 49 20.15 -12.55 6.52
N LEU A 50 19.86 -13.62 5.78
CA LEU A 50 18.88 -14.64 6.19
C LEU A 50 19.53 -15.56 7.22
N HIS A 51 18.97 -15.60 8.42
CA HIS A 51 19.30 -16.61 9.43
C HIS A 51 18.31 -17.77 9.31
N SER A 52 18.70 -18.82 8.58
CA SER A 52 17.83 -19.97 8.28
C SER A 52 17.33 -20.68 9.53
N SER A 53 18.15 -20.75 10.59
CA SER A 53 17.79 -21.32 11.89
C SER A 53 16.64 -20.58 12.59
N TRP A 54 16.43 -19.30 12.26
CA TRP A 54 15.40 -18.45 12.83
C TRP A 54 14.22 -18.23 11.86
N GLY A 55 14.41 -18.54 10.59
CA GLY A 55 13.45 -18.21 9.53
C GLY A 55 13.25 -16.70 9.34
N MET A 56 14.25 -15.87 9.66
CA MET A 56 14.13 -14.41 9.61
C MET A 56 15.37 -13.74 9.01
N TYR A 57 15.19 -12.54 8.48
CA TYR A 57 16.28 -11.69 8.04
C TYR A 57 16.76 -10.78 9.17
N GLN A 58 18.06 -10.75 9.40
CA GLN A 58 18.71 -9.74 10.22
C GLN A 58 19.23 -8.63 9.30
N CYS A 59 18.66 -7.44 9.43
CA CYS A 59 19.12 -6.24 8.72
C CYS A 59 20.02 -5.40 9.65
N ASN A 60 21.02 -4.75 9.07
CA ASN A 60 21.86 -3.81 9.80
C ASN A 60 21.14 -2.48 10.06
N TYR A 61 21.65 -1.71 11.03
CA TYR A 61 21.09 -0.41 11.45
C TYR A 61 21.06 0.67 10.35
N VAL A 62 21.64 0.42 9.18
CA VAL A 62 21.60 1.31 8.01
C VAL A 62 20.20 1.34 7.37
N SER A 63 19.41 0.29 7.57
CA SER A 63 18.04 0.22 7.05
C SER A 63 17.05 0.58 8.14
N ASP A 64 16.52 1.80 8.10
CA ASP A 64 15.43 2.19 8.99
C ASP A 64 14.09 1.64 8.50
N HIS A 65 13.59 0.64 9.21
CA HIS A 65 12.22 0.15 9.04
C HIS A 65 11.30 0.86 10.03
N ARG A 66 10.11 1.25 9.55
CA ARG A 66 9.03 1.79 10.37
C ARG A 66 7.71 1.13 9.99
N MET A 67 6.77 1.15 10.92
CA MET A 67 5.42 0.68 10.65
C MET A 67 4.61 1.82 9.99
N LEU A 68 4.11 1.55 8.79
CA LEU A 68 3.15 2.37 8.08
C LEU A 68 1.74 1.86 8.38
N ILE A 69 0.97 2.70 9.06
CA ILE A 69 -0.46 2.51 9.26
C ILE A 69 -1.19 3.01 8.03
N ILE A 70 -2.03 2.15 7.46
CA ILE A 70 -2.92 2.45 6.34
C ILE A 70 -4.34 2.17 6.83
N GLU A 71 -5.21 3.18 6.80
CA GLU A 71 -6.51 3.07 7.44
C GLU A 71 -7.63 3.67 6.60
N SER A 72 -8.73 2.95 6.47
CA SER A 72 -9.97 3.52 5.96
C SER A 72 -10.67 4.33 7.05
N MET A 73 -10.94 5.60 6.74
CA MET A 73 -11.66 6.54 7.60
C MET A 73 -13.12 6.74 7.16
N ASP A 74 -13.63 5.85 6.31
CA ASP A 74 -15.02 5.86 5.87
C ASP A 74 -15.94 5.29 6.97
N SER A 75 -17.24 5.63 6.91
CA SER A 75 -18.24 5.11 7.86
C SER A 75 -18.40 3.59 7.82
N ASP A 76 -18.01 2.95 6.71
CA ASP A 76 -18.08 1.50 6.51
C ASP A 76 -16.76 0.78 6.85
N THR A 77 -15.79 1.46 7.50
CA THR A 77 -14.43 0.95 7.80
C THR A 77 -14.42 -0.44 8.44
N GLU A 78 -15.41 -0.76 9.27
CA GLU A 78 -15.53 -2.06 9.93
C GLU A 78 -16.10 -3.16 9.03
N THR A 79 -16.85 -2.82 8.00
CA THR A 79 -17.65 -3.77 7.21
C THR A 79 -17.08 -4.03 5.82
N ARG A 80 -16.44 -3.02 5.22
CA ARG A 80 -15.83 -3.16 3.89
C ARG A 80 -14.46 -3.80 4.00
N ARG A 81 -14.23 -4.82 3.18
CA ARG A 81 -12.92 -5.43 3.03
C ARG A 81 -12.15 -4.76 1.88
N ILE A 82 -11.03 -4.14 2.22
CA ILE A 82 -10.05 -3.62 1.23
C ILE A 82 -8.76 -4.46 1.14
N SER A 83 -8.77 -5.62 1.81
CA SER A 83 -7.63 -6.54 1.94
C SER A 83 -7.65 -7.72 0.96
N PRO A 84 -6.47 -8.20 0.52
CA PRO A 84 -5.12 -7.73 0.88
C PRO A 84 -4.77 -6.36 0.32
N VAL A 85 -3.86 -5.67 1.02
CA VAL A 85 -3.20 -4.44 0.56
C VAL A 85 -1.82 -4.85 0.06
N ALA A 86 -1.52 -4.62 -1.21
CA ALA A 86 -0.21 -4.87 -1.77
C ALA A 86 0.69 -3.64 -1.58
N ILE A 87 1.85 -3.85 -0.97
CA ILE A 87 2.89 -2.86 -0.75
C ILE A 87 4.08 -3.27 -1.63
N MET A 88 4.28 -2.53 -2.72
CA MET A 88 5.23 -2.89 -3.76
C MET A 88 6.36 -1.88 -3.81
N SER A 89 7.56 -2.28 -3.42
CA SER A 89 8.71 -1.39 -3.27
C SER A 89 9.49 -1.26 -4.59
N ASN A 90 10.03 -0.08 -4.88
CA ASN A 90 10.81 0.19 -6.09
C ASN A 90 12.12 -0.64 -6.21
N ASN A 91 12.54 -1.34 -5.16
CA ASN A 91 13.63 -2.33 -5.17
C ASN A 91 13.16 -3.78 -5.43
N GLY A 92 11.94 -3.99 -5.92
CA GLY A 92 11.46 -5.29 -6.43
C GLY A 92 10.82 -6.21 -5.38
N TYR A 93 10.38 -5.68 -4.24
CA TYR A 93 9.69 -6.44 -3.19
C TYR A 93 8.17 -6.27 -3.25
N ILE A 94 7.43 -7.34 -2.99
CA ILE A 94 5.98 -7.31 -2.75
C ILE A 94 5.67 -7.87 -1.37
N ASP A 95 5.02 -7.06 -0.55
CA ASP A 95 4.41 -7.47 0.70
C ASP A 95 2.88 -7.40 0.60
N LEU A 96 2.18 -8.46 1.01
CA LEU A 96 0.73 -8.55 0.94
C LEU A 96 0.16 -8.55 2.35
N ILE A 97 -0.35 -7.40 2.77
CA ILE A 97 -0.86 -7.23 4.13
C ILE A 97 -2.32 -7.65 4.18
N ASN A 98 -2.60 -8.67 5.00
CA ASN A 98 -3.97 -9.03 5.35
C ASN A 98 -4.53 -8.06 6.40
N GLY A 99 -5.84 -7.84 6.33
CA GLY A 99 -6.54 -7.00 7.31
C GLY A 99 -6.60 -7.66 8.69
N PRO A 100 -6.90 -6.88 9.74
CA PRO A 100 -6.94 -7.37 11.10
C PRO A 100 -8.05 -8.42 11.27
N SER A 101 -7.90 -9.25 12.31
CA SER A 101 -8.88 -10.29 12.60
C SER A 101 -10.22 -9.68 13.01
N ASN A 102 -11.31 -10.43 12.79
CA ASN A 102 -12.59 -10.10 13.40
C ASN A 102 -12.47 -10.42 14.90
N HIS A 103 -12.85 -9.47 15.75
CA HIS A 103 -12.87 -9.69 17.21
C HIS A 103 -14.28 -10.03 17.74
N LEU A 104 -15.29 -10.11 16.86
CA LEU A 104 -16.65 -10.48 17.24
C LEU A 104 -16.89 -11.98 17.11
N VAL A 105 -17.42 -12.57 18.17
CA VAL A 105 -17.93 -13.95 18.18
C VAL A 105 -19.39 -13.92 17.78
N CYS A 106 -19.66 -14.01 16.48
CA CYS A 106 -21.02 -14.06 15.96
C CYS A 106 -21.07 -14.72 14.57
N ASN A 107 -22.10 -15.53 14.33
CA ASN A 107 -22.36 -16.19 13.05
C ASN A 107 -23.17 -15.28 12.12
N GLY A 108 -22.62 -15.00 10.93
CA GLY A 108 -23.30 -14.26 9.86
C GLY A 108 -22.45 -13.13 9.25
N TYR A 109 -22.82 -12.68 8.05
CA TYR A 109 -22.14 -11.57 7.37
C TYR A 109 -22.29 -10.23 8.12
N ALA A 110 -23.38 -10.05 8.87
CA ALA A 110 -23.66 -8.85 9.66
C ALA A 110 -22.71 -8.62 10.86
N CYS A 111 -21.93 -9.64 11.23
CA CYS A 111 -21.05 -9.61 12.40
C CYS A 111 -19.56 -9.62 12.07
N ARG A 112 -19.19 -9.51 10.80
CA ARG A 112 -17.79 -9.42 10.38
C ARG A 112 -17.33 -7.97 10.45
N ARG A 113 -17.13 -7.47 11.67
CA ARG A 113 -16.57 -6.14 11.90
C ARG A 113 -15.06 -6.23 12.10
N ARG A 114 -14.32 -5.67 11.15
CA ARG A 114 -12.87 -5.61 11.15
C ARG A 114 -12.51 -4.18 10.82
N ILE A 115 -11.97 -3.44 11.78
CA ILE A 115 -11.49 -2.08 11.52
C ILE A 115 -10.50 -2.17 10.35
N SER A 116 -10.71 -1.38 9.28
CA SER A 116 -9.86 -1.43 8.09
C SER A 116 -8.54 -0.69 8.30
N THR A 117 -7.74 -1.18 9.26
CA THR A 117 -6.42 -0.67 9.64
C THR A 117 -5.36 -1.73 9.34
N PHE A 118 -4.40 -1.39 8.50
CA PHE A 118 -3.33 -2.26 8.04
C PHE A 118 -2.00 -1.75 8.55
N MET A 119 -1.18 -2.67 9.05
CA MET A 119 0.14 -2.39 9.60
C MET A 119 1.19 -2.98 8.66
N ALA A 120 1.71 -2.16 7.76
CA ALA A 120 2.81 -2.54 6.87
C ALA A 120 4.15 -2.17 7.51
N ILE A 121 5.18 -2.99 7.33
CA ILE A 121 6.55 -2.60 7.67
C ILE A 121 7.22 -2.09 6.40
N VAL A 122 7.69 -0.84 6.43
CA VAL A 122 8.32 -0.18 5.28
C VAL A 122 9.73 0.28 5.64
N LYS A 123 10.64 0.15 4.70
CA LYS A 123 11.98 0.74 4.74
C LYS A 123 11.93 2.21 4.30
N SER A 124 12.61 3.09 5.03
CA SER A 124 12.84 4.49 4.68
C SER A 124 13.61 4.65 3.35
N GLY A 125 13.41 5.77 2.67
CA GLY A 125 14.07 6.11 1.41
C GLY A 125 13.64 5.22 0.24
N GLN A 126 12.40 4.73 0.26
CA GLN A 126 11.83 3.90 -0.80
C GLN A 126 10.51 4.48 -1.32
N VAL A 127 10.21 4.16 -2.57
CA VAL A 127 8.92 4.44 -3.20
C VAL A 127 8.09 3.17 -3.16
N TYR A 128 6.88 3.27 -2.61
CA TYR A 128 5.95 2.15 -2.52
C TYR A 128 4.73 2.42 -3.39
N GLN A 129 4.46 1.51 -4.32
CA GLN A 129 3.15 1.44 -4.97
C GLN A 129 2.21 0.63 -4.07
N ILE A 130 1.05 1.22 -3.79
CA ILE A 130 0.02 0.65 -2.94
C ILE A 130 -1.18 0.32 -3.81
N TYR A 131 -1.59 -0.95 -3.77
CA TYR A 131 -2.77 -1.42 -4.47
C TYR A 131 -3.74 -2.08 -3.50
N LEU A 132 -5.01 -1.71 -3.64
CA LEU A 132 -6.11 -2.29 -2.88
C LEU A 132 -6.83 -3.31 -3.75
N THR A 133 -7.37 -4.37 -3.13
CA THR A 133 -8.14 -5.41 -3.84
C THR A 133 -9.61 -5.06 -4.05
N SER A 134 -10.06 -3.95 -3.49
CA SER A 134 -11.43 -3.46 -3.55
C SER A 134 -11.44 -1.96 -3.86
N THR A 135 -12.63 -1.36 -3.96
CA THR A 135 -12.79 0.07 -4.17
C THR A 135 -12.06 0.87 -3.08
N PRO A 136 -11.15 1.80 -3.47
CA PRO A 136 -10.48 2.66 -2.51
C PRO A 136 -11.46 3.43 -1.61
N PRO A 137 -11.13 3.62 -0.32
CA PRO A 137 -11.92 4.48 0.56
C PRO A 137 -12.03 5.91 0.04
N LYS A 138 -13.14 6.59 0.36
CA LYS A 138 -13.29 8.04 0.13
C LYS A 138 -12.30 8.82 0.99
N ARG A 139 -12.04 8.34 2.21
CA ARG A 139 -11.03 8.88 3.12
C ARG A 139 -10.10 7.76 3.55
N ILE A 140 -8.82 7.89 3.18
CA ILE A 140 -7.75 6.99 3.59
C ILE A 140 -6.69 7.79 4.35
N ARG A 141 -6.19 7.22 5.45
CA ARG A 141 -5.15 7.80 6.28
C ARG A 141 -3.88 6.96 6.20
N PHE A 142 -2.76 7.65 6.03
CA PHE A 142 -1.42 7.08 6.12
C PHE A 142 -0.69 7.69 7.30
N ARG A 143 -0.02 6.87 8.10
CA ARG A 143 0.79 7.34 9.23
C ARG A 143 1.99 6.45 9.45
N LEU A 144 3.19 7.02 9.39
CA LEU A 144 4.38 6.37 9.93
C LEU A 144 4.38 6.57 11.45
N ILE A 145 4.43 5.48 12.21
CA ILE A 145 4.55 5.57 13.68
C ILE A 145 6.01 5.55 14.11
N ASN A 146 6.33 6.25 15.20
CA ASN A 146 7.67 6.37 15.77
C ASN A 146 8.72 6.80 14.74
N ALA A 147 8.35 7.75 13.89
CA ALA A 147 9.18 8.30 12.82
C ALA A 147 9.35 9.81 13.01
N ASP A 148 10.56 10.30 12.82
CA ASP A 148 10.88 11.72 12.73
C ASP A 148 10.99 12.17 11.25
N SER A 149 11.45 13.39 11.02
CA SER A 149 11.59 13.96 9.67
C SER A 149 12.70 13.31 8.81
N THR A 150 13.55 12.46 9.39
CA THR A 150 14.60 11.73 8.66
C THR A 150 14.05 10.49 7.96
N ILE A 151 12.95 9.93 8.47
CA ILE A 151 12.28 8.78 7.87
C ILE A 151 11.27 9.24 6.83
N LYS A 152 11.50 8.85 5.57
CA LYS A 152 10.68 9.31 4.45
C LYS A 152 10.33 8.17 3.51
N CYS A 153 9.10 8.15 3.03
CA CYS A 153 8.62 7.24 1.99
C CYS A 153 7.76 8.04 1.00
N ILE A 154 7.81 7.66 -0.28
CA ILE A 154 6.85 8.15 -1.28
C ILE A 154 5.85 7.03 -1.51
N LEU A 155 4.56 7.36 -1.40
CA LEU A 155 3.47 6.40 -1.60
C LEU A 155 2.75 6.75 -2.90
N ALA A 156 2.70 5.80 -3.83
CA ALA A 156 1.91 5.89 -5.05
C ALA A 156 0.67 5.02 -4.87
N LEU A 157 -0.51 5.64 -4.82
CA LEU A 157 -1.77 4.93 -4.60
C LEU A 157 -2.60 4.95 -5.90
N TYR A 158 -3.07 3.78 -6.32
CA TYR A 158 -3.96 3.67 -7.46
C TYR A 158 -5.41 3.95 -7.07
N TYR A 159 -6.07 4.86 -7.80
CA TYR A 159 -7.51 5.10 -7.73
C TYR A 159 -8.16 4.77 -9.07
N ASN A 160 -9.31 4.09 -9.02
CA ASN A 160 -10.09 3.74 -10.21
C ASN A 160 -11.26 4.70 -10.47
N SER A 161 -11.18 5.94 -9.96
CA SER A 161 -12.26 6.93 -10.08
C SER A 161 -11.71 8.26 -10.55
N LEU A 162 -12.53 8.99 -11.33
CA LEU A 162 -12.24 10.35 -11.78
C LEU A 162 -12.58 11.42 -10.72
N GLN A 163 -12.71 11.03 -9.44
CA GLN A 163 -12.98 11.98 -8.37
C GLN A 163 -11.75 12.83 -8.08
N GLN A 164 -11.98 14.08 -7.71
CA GLN A 164 -10.94 14.93 -7.16
C GLN A 164 -10.40 14.31 -5.87
N ILE A 165 -9.08 14.17 -5.80
CA ILE A 165 -8.37 13.68 -4.61
C ILE A 165 -7.72 14.90 -3.96
N ASP A 166 -8.05 15.12 -2.69
CA ASP A 166 -7.41 16.14 -1.88
C ASP A 166 -6.44 15.48 -0.89
N VAL A 167 -5.24 16.02 -0.78
CA VAL A 167 -4.20 15.52 0.12
C VAL A 167 -4.06 16.47 1.30
N TYR A 168 -3.99 15.91 2.51
CA TYR A 168 -3.80 16.67 3.74
C TYR A 168 -2.61 16.14 4.53
N ALA A 169 -1.70 17.03 4.91
CA ALA A 169 -0.63 16.73 5.86
C ALA A 169 -0.97 17.35 7.21
N ASN A 170 -1.14 16.53 8.25
CA ASN A 170 -1.52 17.01 9.59
C ASN A 170 -2.70 18.00 9.55
N THR A 171 -3.75 17.69 8.78
CA THR A 171 -4.97 18.52 8.56
C THR A 171 -4.80 19.76 7.68
N VAL A 172 -3.60 20.07 7.22
CA VAL A 172 -3.34 21.16 6.26
C VAL A 172 -3.47 20.64 4.83
N TYR A 173 -4.29 21.29 4.01
CA TYR A 173 -4.43 20.96 2.59
C TYR A 173 -3.11 21.18 1.83
N MET A 174 -2.72 20.19 1.04
CA MET A 174 -1.53 20.19 0.20
C MET A 174 -1.96 20.21 -1.26
N SER A 175 -1.68 21.33 -1.95
CA SER A 175 -1.97 21.45 -3.38
C SER A 175 -1.01 20.57 -4.19
N PRO A 176 -1.49 19.83 -5.21
CA PRO A 176 -0.61 19.05 -6.07
C PRO A 176 0.40 19.94 -6.79
N ILE A 177 1.62 19.42 -6.97
CA ILE A 177 2.73 20.18 -7.58
C ILE A 177 2.50 20.47 -9.07
N ASN A 178 1.66 19.69 -9.73
CA ASN A 178 1.27 19.89 -11.13
C ASN A 178 -0.05 20.65 -11.27
N ARG A 179 -0.52 21.40 -10.26
CA ARG A 179 -1.67 22.30 -10.42
C ARG A 179 -1.32 23.49 -11.31
N ASP A 180 -2.21 23.86 -12.22
CA ASP A 180 -2.14 25.10 -13.00
C ASP A 180 -2.33 26.31 -12.06
N PRO A 181 -1.29 27.15 -11.85
CA PRO A 181 -1.36 28.27 -10.93
C PRO A 181 -2.27 29.40 -11.43
N ASN A 182 -2.60 29.42 -12.72
CA ASN A 182 -3.45 30.44 -13.33
C ASN A 182 -4.94 30.05 -13.33
N SER A 183 -5.27 28.83 -12.90
CA SER A 183 -6.64 28.33 -12.88
C SER A 183 -7.30 28.52 -11.52
N THR A 184 -8.51 29.07 -11.53
CA THR A 184 -9.38 29.17 -10.34
C THR A 184 -10.03 27.85 -9.96
N VAL A 185 -10.11 26.90 -10.89
CA VAL A 185 -10.55 25.52 -10.67
C VAL A 185 -9.35 24.59 -10.50
N LEU A 186 -9.57 23.38 -9.97
CA LEU A 186 -8.52 22.38 -9.96
C LEU A 186 -8.28 21.90 -11.40
N LYS A 187 -7.21 22.43 -12.00
CA LYS A 187 -6.71 22.01 -13.30
C LYS A 187 -5.27 21.53 -13.14
N LEU A 188 -4.97 20.36 -13.68
CA LEU A 188 -3.64 19.77 -13.65
C LEU A 188 -2.91 20.05 -14.96
N LEU A 189 -1.61 20.30 -14.87
CA LEU A 189 -0.70 20.43 -15.99
C LEU A 189 -0.10 19.06 -16.29
N ASP A 190 -0.02 18.73 -17.58
CA ASP A 190 0.75 17.59 -18.07
C ASP A 190 2.23 17.92 -17.97
N GLN A 191 2.84 17.50 -16.86
CA GLN A 191 4.23 17.77 -16.49
C GLN A 191 4.81 16.51 -15.82
N PRO A 192 6.12 16.23 -15.97
CA PRO A 192 6.74 15.10 -15.30
C PRO A 192 6.59 15.14 -13.77
N ASN A 193 6.49 13.96 -13.15
CA ASN A 193 6.47 13.84 -11.70
C ASN A 193 7.82 14.23 -11.08
N ASN A 194 7.85 15.38 -10.39
CA ASN A 194 9.03 15.93 -9.74
C ASN A 194 9.07 15.68 -8.21
N LEU A 195 8.28 14.74 -7.68
CA LEU A 195 8.34 14.38 -6.26
C LEU A 195 9.65 13.68 -5.92
N THR A 196 10.27 14.10 -4.82
CA THR A 196 11.51 13.50 -4.32
C THR A 196 11.47 13.34 -2.80
N PHE A 197 12.45 12.67 -2.22
CA PHE A 197 12.58 12.57 -0.77
C PHE A 197 12.96 13.90 -0.09
N SER A 198 13.34 14.94 -0.84
CA SER A 198 13.54 16.28 -0.29
C SER A 198 12.26 17.10 -0.25
N SER A 199 11.20 16.67 -0.95
CA SER A 199 9.89 17.33 -0.91
C SER A 199 9.31 17.36 0.52
N PRO A 200 8.54 18.40 0.88
CA PRO A 200 7.92 18.49 2.19
C PRO A 200 6.88 17.37 2.40
N PRO A 201 6.58 16.99 3.65
CA PRO A 201 5.54 16.00 3.94
C PRO A 201 4.20 16.37 3.31
N GLY A 202 3.57 15.40 2.63
CA GLY A 202 2.30 15.60 1.95
C GLY A 202 2.39 16.23 0.56
N ALA A 203 3.58 16.60 0.08
CA ALA A 203 3.76 16.94 -1.33
C ALA A 203 3.24 15.79 -2.21
N ASN A 204 2.41 16.14 -3.19
CA ASN A 204 1.68 15.18 -4.01
C ASN A 204 1.68 15.58 -5.49
N TYR A 205 1.45 14.59 -6.33
CA TYR A 205 1.39 14.68 -7.79
C TYR A 205 0.28 13.74 -8.25
N PHE A 206 -0.45 14.16 -9.29
CA PHE A 206 -1.48 13.34 -9.93
C PHE A 206 -1.06 13.07 -11.38
N ASP A 207 -0.98 11.79 -11.73
CA ASP A 207 -0.71 11.26 -13.07
C ASP A 207 -2.00 11.24 -13.91
#